data_AF-A0AAW5MWU4-F1
#
_entry.id   AF-A0AAW5MWU4-F1
#
_cell.length_a   1.000
_cell.length_b   1.000
_cell.length_c   1.000
_cell.angle_alpha   90.00
_cell.angle_beta   90.00
_cell.angle_gamma   90.00
#
_symmetry.space_group_name_H-M   'P 1'
#
loop_
_entity.id
_entity.type
_entity.pdbx_description
1 polymer ?
#
loop_
_entity_poly.entity_id
_entity_poly.type
_entity_poly.pdbx_seq_one_letter_code
_entity_poly.pdbx_strand_id
1 'polypeptide(L)'
;GKQSPDINQGVDRADPLEQGAGDQGLMFGYATNETDVLMPAPITYAHRLVQRQAEVRKNGTLPWLRPDAKSQVTFQYDDGKIVGIDAVVLSTQHSEEI
;
A
#
# COMPACT_ATOMS: atom_id res chain seq x y z
N GLY A 1 0.23 6.88 25.27
CA GLY A 1 -0.42 8.10 25.80
C GLY A 1 -1.90 7.84 25.99
N LYS A 2 -2.61 8.65 26.77
CA LYS A 2 -4.07 8.62 26.91
C LYS A 2 -4.69 9.74 26.05
N GLN A 3 -5.91 9.54 25.53
CA GLN A 3 -6.63 10.54 24.76
C GLN A 3 -6.94 11.78 25.61
N SER A 4 -6.94 12.97 25.00
CA SER A 4 -7.30 14.21 25.70
C SER A 4 -8.78 14.19 26.11
N PRO A 5 -9.12 14.50 27.37
CA PRO A 5 -10.51 14.63 27.82
C PRO A 5 -11.33 15.65 27.01
N ASP A 6 -10.69 16.73 26.54
CA ASP A 6 -11.33 17.81 25.78
C ASP A 6 -11.78 17.34 24.39
N ILE A 7 -10.97 16.47 23.76
CA ILE A 7 -11.33 15.82 22.49
C ILE A 7 -12.39 14.76 22.77
N ASN A 8 -12.25 14.00 23.86
CA ASN A 8 -13.17 12.92 24.17
C ASN A 8 -14.60 13.40 24.42
N GLN A 9 -14.78 14.57 25.06
CA GLN A 9 -16.10 15.17 25.27
C GLN A 9 -16.82 15.53 23.96
N GLY A 10 -16.07 15.87 22.91
CA GLY A 10 -16.62 16.23 21.60
C GLY A 10 -16.91 15.03 20.68
N VAL A 11 -16.26 13.89 20.93
CA VAL A 11 -16.22 12.74 20.01
C VAL A 11 -16.98 11.54 20.56
N ASP A 12 -16.78 11.20 21.84
CA ASP A 12 -17.28 9.96 22.42
C ASP A 12 -18.75 10.10 22.84
N ARG A 13 -19.61 9.22 22.31
CA ARG A 13 -21.06 9.22 22.53
C ARG A 13 -21.51 7.80 22.83
N ALA A 14 -22.52 7.66 23.69
CA ALA A 14 -23.07 6.35 24.04
C ALA A 14 -23.75 5.66 22.83
N ASP A 15 -24.27 6.45 21.89
CA ASP A 15 -24.81 5.97 20.62
C ASP A 15 -23.75 6.14 19.52
N PRO A 16 -23.31 5.06 18.85
CA PRO A 16 -22.36 5.12 17.73
C PRO A 16 -22.82 5.99 16.55
N LEU A 17 -24.14 6.18 16.36
CA LEU A 17 -24.67 7.02 15.28
C LEU A 17 -24.51 8.52 15.57
N GLU A 18 -24.33 8.89 16.83
CA GLU A 18 -24.14 10.29 17.27
C GLU A 18 -22.65 10.67 17.35
N GLN A 19 -21.75 9.73 17.07
CA GLN A 19 -20.30 9.94 17.17
C GLN A 19 -19.80 10.91 16.09
N GLY A 20 -19.25 12.03 16.54
CA GLY A 20 -18.64 13.04 15.67
C GLY A 20 -17.28 12.60 15.12
N ALA A 21 -16.79 13.30 14.09
CA ALA A 21 -15.44 13.10 13.59
C ALA A 21 -14.40 13.41 14.67
N GLY A 22 -13.37 12.57 14.79
CA GLY A 22 -12.30 12.75 15.77
C GLY A 22 -11.38 13.95 15.49
N ASP A 23 -11.34 14.37 14.23
CA ASP A 23 -10.64 15.57 13.75
C ASP A 23 -11.25 16.02 12.41
N GLN A 24 -10.97 17.25 12.00
CA GLN A 24 -11.30 17.75 10.68
C GLN A 24 -10.38 17.14 9.61
N GLY A 25 -10.95 16.76 8.46
CA GLY A 25 -10.17 16.21 7.36
C GLY A 25 -10.99 16.05 6.08
N LEU A 26 -10.29 15.89 4.95
CA LEU A 26 -10.88 15.57 3.66
C LEU A 26 -10.40 14.20 3.22
N MET A 27 -11.33 13.37 2.74
CA MET A 27 -11.07 11.99 2.37
C MET A 27 -11.46 11.77 0.91
N PHE A 28 -10.63 11.04 0.18
CA PHE A 28 -10.91 10.60 -1.19
C PHE A 28 -10.89 9.08 -1.26
N GLY A 29 -11.91 8.52 -1.92
CA GLY A 29 -11.93 7.13 -2.37
C GLY A 29 -11.70 7.07 -3.88
N TYR A 30 -10.99 6.06 -4.35
CA TYR A 30 -10.76 5.81 -5.77
C TYR A 30 -10.89 4.32 -6.06
N ALA A 31 -11.46 3.99 -7.22
CA ALA A 31 -11.56 2.63 -7.74
C ALA A 31 -11.48 2.66 -9.28
N THR A 32 -10.90 1.63 -9.88
CA THR A 32 -10.75 1.47 -11.34
C THR A 32 -10.78 -0.01 -11.70
N ASN A 33 -11.28 -0.35 -12.88
CA ASN A 33 -11.38 -1.74 -13.35
C ASN A 33 -10.11 -2.26 -14.04
N GLU A 34 -9.00 -1.55 -13.95
CA GLU A 34 -7.69 -1.97 -14.47
C GLU A 34 -7.20 -3.30 -13.86
N THR A 35 -7.66 -3.65 -12.65
CA THR A 35 -7.31 -4.89 -11.95
C THR A 35 -8.52 -5.57 -11.31
N ASP A 36 -8.35 -6.83 -10.92
CA ASP A 36 -9.36 -7.65 -10.23
C ASP A 36 -9.70 -7.15 -8.82
N VAL A 37 -8.78 -6.40 -8.19
CA VAL A 37 -8.96 -5.80 -6.86
C VAL A 37 -9.45 -4.35 -6.92
N LEU A 38 -9.88 -3.89 -8.08
CA LEU A 38 -10.43 -2.55 -8.35
C LEU A 38 -9.47 -1.38 -8.03
N MET A 39 -8.17 -1.63 -8.10
CA MET A 39 -7.11 -0.63 -7.85
C MET A 39 -6.32 -0.34 -9.14
N PRO A 40 -5.69 0.84 -9.26
CA PRO A 40 -4.80 1.13 -10.37
C PRO A 40 -3.73 0.04 -10.52
N ALA A 41 -3.44 -0.36 -11.75
CA ALA A 41 -2.42 -1.39 -11.97
C ALA A 41 -1.04 -1.03 -11.39
N PRO A 42 -0.52 0.21 -11.52
CA PRO A 42 0.83 0.55 -11.08
C PRO A 42 1.07 0.27 -9.59
N ILE A 43 0.15 0.73 -8.74
CA ILE A 43 0.27 0.54 -7.28
C ILE A 43 0.01 -0.91 -6.89
N THR A 44 -0.94 -1.58 -7.57
CA THR A 44 -1.25 -2.99 -7.34
C THR A 44 -0.04 -3.88 -7.59
N TYR A 45 0.63 -3.72 -8.73
CA TYR A 45 1.79 -4.54 -9.07
C TYR A 45 3.05 -4.16 -8.28
N ALA A 46 3.26 -2.87 -7.96
CA ALA A 46 4.30 -2.47 -7.02
C ALA A 46 4.14 -3.15 -5.66
N HIS A 47 2.93 -3.12 -5.07
CA HIS A 47 2.67 -3.82 -3.81
C HIS A 47 2.87 -5.34 -3.93
N ARG A 48 2.41 -5.97 -5.01
CA ARG A 48 2.61 -7.41 -5.24
C ARG A 48 4.09 -7.78 -5.32
N LEU A 49 4.96 -6.91 -5.88
CA LEU A 49 6.40 -7.15 -5.92
C LEU A 49 7.04 -7.19 -4.53
N VAL A 50 6.79 -6.19 -3.68
CA VAL A 50 7.35 -6.19 -2.31
C VAL A 50 6.71 -7.25 -1.43
N GLN A 51 5.43 -7.57 -1.63
CA GLN A 51 4.78 -8.71 -0.98
C GLN A 51 5.49 -10.02 -1.35
N ARG A 52 5.72 -10.25 -2.65
CA ARG A 52 6.39 -11.46 -3.13
C ARG A 52 7.82 -11.55 -2.61
N GLN A 53 8.58 -10.44 -2.59
CA GLN A 53 9.91 -10.37 -1.97
C GLN A 53 9.85 -10.84 -0.51
N ALA A 54 8.87 -10.34 0.26
CA ALA A 54 8.74 -10.70 1.67
C ALA A 54 8.38 -12.18 1.86
N GLU A 55 7.55 -12.76 0.99
CA GLU A 55 7.20 -14.18 0.98
C GLU A 55 8.44 -15.06 0.75
N VAL A 56 9.19 -14.79 -0.33
CA VAL A 56 10.36 -15.61 -0.71
C VAL A 56 11.53 -15.45 0.26
N ARG A 57 11.60 -14.31 0.97
CA ARG A 57 12.50 -14.13 2.11
C ARG A 57 12.06 -14.97 3.31
N LYS A 58 10.79 -14.87 3.72
CA LYS A 58 10.26 -15.54 4.92
C LYS A 58 10.21 -17.06 4.81
N ASN A 59 9.96 -17.58 3.61
CA ASN A 59 9.91 -19.02 3.37
C ASN A 59 11.29 -19.63 3.04
N GLY A 60 12.35 -18.81 2.99
CA GLY A 60 13.71 -19.27 2.73
C GLY A 60 14.02 -19.62 1.27
N THR A 61 13.14 -19.32 0.32
CA THR A 61 13.41 -19.54 -1.12
C THR A 61 14.63 -18.75 -1.58
N LEU A 62 14.78 -17.52 -1.10
CA LEU A 62 15.94 -16.66 -1.34
C LEU A 62 16.52 -16.23 0.02
N PRO A 63 17.38 -17.07 0.65
CA PRO A 63 17.81 -16.89 2.04
C PRO A 63 18.72 -15.67 2.25
N TRP A 64 19.29 -15.14 1.18
CA TRP A 64 20.13 -13.94 1.16
C TRP A 64 19.35 -12.63 1.23
N LEU A 65 18.02 -12.66 1.02
CA LEU A 65 17.20 -11.44 1.09
C LEU A 65 17.12 -10.90 2.51
N ARG A 66 17.23 -9.58 2.64
CA ARG A 66 17.00 -8.87 3.89
C ARG A 66 15.66 -8.10 3.85
N PRO A 67 15.17 -7.57 4.99
CA PRO A 67 13.79 -7.08 5.10
C PRO A 67 13.46 -5.82 4.30
N ASP A 68 14.42 -4.93 4.02
CA ASP A 68 14.17 -3.68 3.30
C ASP A 68 14.08 -3.92 1.79
N ALA A 69 12.97 -3.50 1.18
CA ALA A 69 12.72 -3.61 -0.25
C ALA A 69 11.82 -2.46 -0.75
N LYS A 70 12.10 -1.99 -1.96
CA LYS A 70 11.38 -0.91 -2.65
C LYS A 70 11.12 -1.32 -4.09
N SER A 71 9.91 -1.11 -4.56
CA SER A 71 9.50 -1.44 -5.94
C SER A 71 8.95 -0.23 -6.67
N GLN A 72 9.20 -0.16 -7.97
CA GLN A 72 8.57 0.78 -8.89
C GLN A 72 8.22 0.06 -10.19
N VAL A 73 7.03 0.32 -10.72
CA VAL A 73 6.57 -0.22 -12.00
C VAL A 73 6.01 0.93 -12.83
N THR A 74 6.54 1.12 -14.02
CA THR A 74 6.10 2.13 -14.98
C THR A 74 5.24 1.47 -16.05
N PHE A 75 3.98 1.89 -16.16
CA PHE A 75 3.04 1.39 -17.15
C PHE A 75 2.88 2.38 -18.31
N GLN A 76 2.69 1.84 -19.51
CA GLN A 76 2.31 2.60 -20.69
C GLN A 76 0.79 2.58 -20.81
N TYR A 77 0.20 3.77 -21.00
CA TYR A 77 -1.23 3.95 -21.19
C TYR A 77 -1.51 4.57 -22.55
N ASP A 78 -2.54 4.08 -23.22
CA ASP A 78 -3.14 4.66 -24.41
C ASP A 78 -4.64 4.81 -24.16
N ASP A 79 -5.16 6.05 -24.25
CA ASP A 79 -6.55 6.40 -23.94
C ASP A 79 -7.10 5.77 -22.64
N GLY A 80 -6.30 5.82 -21.57
CA GLY A 80 -6.67 5.30 -20.24
C GLY A 80 -6.65 3.77 -20.13
N LYS A 81 -6.21 3.05 -21.17
CA LYS A 81 -6.01 1.60 -21.15
C LYS A 81 -4.53 1.26 -21.07
N ILE A 82 -4.23 0.22 -20.32
CA ILE A 82 -2.87 -0.30 -20.20
C ILE A 82 -2.50 -1.00 -21.51
N VAL A 83 -1.42 -0.56 -22.14
CA VAL A 83 -0.88 -1.19 -23.37
C VAL A 83 0.44 -1.93 -23.14
N GLY A 84 1.12 -1.67 -22.01
CA GLY A 84 2.37 -2.34 -21.68
C GLY A 84 2.99 -1.89 -20.38
N ILE A 85 4.13 -2.49 -20.06
CA ILE A 85 5.02 -2.09 -18.95
C ILE A 85 6.31 -1.58 -19.58
N ASP A 86 6.68 -0.36 -19.23
CA ASP A 86 7.89 0.30 -19.72
C ASP A 86 9.12 -0.11 -18.90
N ALA A 87 8.97 -0.11 -17.57
CA ALA A 87 10.08 -0.37 -16.65
C ALA A 87 9.61 -1.05 -15.37
N VAL A 88 10.46 -1.92 -14.82
CA VAL A 88 10.32 -2.53 -13.49
C VAL A 88 11.62 -2.36 -12.74
N VAL A 89 11.55 -1.78 -11.54
CA VAL A 89 12.69 -1.63 -10.63
C VAL A 89 12.34 -2.25 -9.29
N LEU A 90 13.17 -3.17 -8.82
CA LEU A 90 13.11 -3.72 -7.47
C LEU A 90 14.47 -3.55 -6.81
N SER A 91 14.56 -2.66 -5.83
CA SER A 91 15.72 -2.52 -4.97
C SER A 91 15.46 -3.30 -3.69
N THR A 92 16.32 -4.27 -3.37
CA THR A 92 16.20 -5.08 -2.17
C THR A 92 17.51 -5.08 -1.42
N GLN A 93 17.43 -5.04 -0.10
CA GLN A 93 18.57 -5.31 0.75
C GLN A 93 18.90 -6.81 0.68
N HIS A 94 20.19 -7.12 0.72
CA HIS A 94 20.70 -8.49 0.62
C HIS A 94 21.92 -8.70 1.53
N SER A 95 22.32 -9.95 1.74
CA SER A 95 23.60 -10.31 2.36
C SER A 95 24.78 -9.90 1.48
N GLU A 96 25.97 -9.79 2.07
CA GLU A 96 27.21 -9.51 1.33
C GLU A 96 27.61 -10.66 0.41
N GLU A 97 27.27 -11.89 0.79
CA GLU A 97 27.62 -13.12 0.05
C GLU A 97 26.67 -13.44 -1.10
N ILE A 98 25.93 -12.45 -1.61
CA ILE A 98 25.07 -12.63 -2.77
C ILE A 98 25.72 -12.09 -4.05
#